data_AF-A0A6A2FIH7-F1
#
_entry.id   AF-A0A6A2FIH7-F1
#
_cell.length_a   1.000
_cell.length_b   1.000
_cell.length_c   1.000
_cell.angle_alpha   90.00
_cell.angle_beta   90.00
_cell.angle_gamma   90.00
#
_symmetry.space_group_name_H-M   'P 1'
#
loop_
_entity.id
_entity.type
_entity.pdbx_description
1 polymer ?
#
loop_
_entity_poly.entity_id
_entity_poly.type
_entity_poly.pdbx_seq_one_letter_code
_entity_poly.pdbx_strand_id
1 'polypeptide(L)'
;MLTTIKVKRNLTWRELKALNDLYAKRKTQAKVQDSDYFKYLIDDAEIIERKLGNSRVLLPTDNFIQFYENSLRENFNHYVEFLEHKNLETDARKNYNEEDIKALMFIDKNKNQIVPNLTTINKFSGEFFRGKGSKYLANKPSVLYAVLRILEINDFPASDPKEHQWRFVVDCPNPKAVVLCENLNFLKLPWIAERYSIKLWYVGGNNIAIIDQIDQEEFKRPLFYSADWDLAGLKIYSRIKHKLANRNKNIALLFPSNLNNRLPVNSPYHNSKWEFTKEFSGLFHTDFNIQEISLIQDLINNNQWIEEESNDLIKMLSQWI
;
A
#
# COMPACT_ATOMS: atom_id res chain seq x y z
N MET A 1 -10.16 -1.95 -26.10
CA MET A 1 -8.69 -1.85 -26.01
C MET A 1 -8.40 -0.53 -25.32
N LEU A 2 -8.39 -0.53 -23.98
CA LEU A 2 -8.19 0.69 -23.17
C LEU A 2 -6.69 0.93 -23.07
N THR A 3 -6.22 1.99 -23.72
CA THR A 3 -4.84 2.49 -23.63
C THR A 3 -4.57 2.90 -22.18
N THR A 4 -3.70 2.13 -21.53
CA THR A 4 -3.28 2.32 -20.14
C THR A 4 -2.41 3.56 -20.00
N ILE A 5 -3.02 4.74 -19.90
CA ILE A 5 -2.38 5.85 -19.18
C ILE A 5 -2.55 5.53 -17.70
N LYS A 6 -1.46 5.08 -17.07
CA LYS A 6 -1.31 4.95 -15.61
C LYS A 6 -1.42 6.33 -14.95
N VAL A 7 -2.61 6.91 -14.84
CA VAL A 7 -2.79 8.08 -13.98
C VAL A 7 -2.64 7.60 -12.54
N LYS A 8 -1.55 8.00 -11.89
CA LYS A 8 -1.29 7.64 -10.50
C LYS A 8 -2.44 8.17 -9.63
N ARG A 9 -3.24 7.26 -9.08
CA ARG A 9 -4.37 7.58 -8.22
C ARG A 9 -3.84 8.03 -6.85
N ASN A 10 -3.77 9.33 -6.63
CA ASN A 10 -3.53 9.94 -5.32
C ASN A 10 -4.59 11.01 -5.06
N LEU A 11 -5.79 10.56 -4.71
CA LEU A 11 -6.96 11.43 -4.59
C LEU A 11 -6.91 12.24 -3.29
N THR A 12 -7.17 13.53 -3.40
CA THR A 12 -7.48 14.37 -2.25
C THR A 12 -8.81 13.95 -1.62
N TRP A 13 -9.00 14.29 -0.35
CA TRP A 13 -10.27 14.05 0.33
C TRP A 13 -11.45 14.76 -0.35
N ARG A 14 -11.20 15.93 -0.94
CA ARG A 14 -12.18 16.65 -1.75
C ARG A 14 -12.60 15.84 -2.98
N GLU A 15 -11.64 15.26 -3.69
CA GLU A 15 -11.89 14.42 -4.85
C GLU A 15 -12.64 13.14 -4.49
N LEU A 16 -12.25 12.47 -3.39
CA LEU A 16 -12.97 11.30 -2.87
C LEU A 16 -14.43 11.64 -2.54
N LYS A 17 -14.67 12.76 -1.85
CA LYS A 17 -16.04 13.24 -1.57
C LYS A 17 -16.81 13.60 -2.84
N ALA A 18 -16.14 14.20 -3.83
CA ALA A 18 -16.77 14.54 -5.11
C ALA A 18 -17.22 13.28 -5.89
N LEU A 19 -16.39 12.23 -5.89
CA LEU A 19 -16.73 10.93 -6.47
C LEU A 19 -17.91 10.28 -5.73
N ASN A 20 -17.92 10.33 -4.39
CA ASN A 20 -19.07 9.85 -3.62
C ASN A 20 -20.34 10.67 -3.88
N ASP A 21 -20.25 11.99 -4.04
CA ASP A 21 -21.38 12.84 -4.38
C ASP A 21 -21.95 12.50 -5.78
N LEU A 22 -21.09 12.22 -6.75
CA LEU A 22 -21.52 11.70 -8.06
C LEU A 22 -22.30 10.39 -7.90
N TYR A 23 -21.84 9.47 -7.04
CA TYR A 23 -22.54 8.22 -6.79
C TYR A 23 -23.88 8.43 -6.07
N ALA A 24 -23.86 9.08 -4.90
CA ALA A 24 -24.98 9.18 -3.98
C ALA A 24 -26.01 10.26 -4.36
N LYS A 25 -25.54 11.42 -4.86
CA LYS A 25 -26.39 12.57 -5.21
C LYS A 25 -26.62 12.72 -6.71
N ARG A 26 -26.01 11.85 -7.52
CA ARG A 26 -26.02 11.90 -8.99
C ARG A 26 -25.48 13.21 -9.58
N LYS A 27 -24.73 13.99 -8.79
CA LYS A 27 -24.08 15.23 -9.24
C LYS A 27 -23.04 15.72 -8.24
N THR A 28 -22.06 16.47 -8.71
CA THR A 28 -21.20 17.28 -7.84
C THR A 28 -20.89 18.65 -8.45
N GLN A 29 -20.62 19.62 -7.58
CA GLN A 29 -20.15 20.97 -7.92
C GLN A 29 -18.76 21.24 -7.32
N ALA A 30 -18.11 20.22 -6.76
CA ALA A 30 -16.78 20.35 -6.22
C ALA A 30 -15.80 20.82 -7.31
N LYS A 31 -14.86 21.69 -6.95
CA LYS A 31 -13.77 22.13 -7.84
C LYS A 31 -12.69 21.05 -7.87
N VAL A 32 -12.84 20.09 -8.79
CA VAL A 32 -11.98 18.90 -8.94
C VAL A 32 -11.62 18.59 -10.40
N GLN A 33 -12.25 19.30 -11.35
CA GLN A 33 -12.10 19.12 -12.80
C GLN A 33 -10.66 19.32 -13.29
N ASP A 34 -9.86 20.11 -12.58
CA ASP A 34 -8.48 20.40 -12.97
C ASP A 34 -7.51 19.28 -12.58
N SER A 35 -7.94 18.32 -11.74
CA SER A 35 -7.11 17.17 -11.36
C SER A 35 -6.96 16.21 -12.54
N ASP A 36 -5.76 15.65 -12.70
CA ASP A 36 -5.46 14.72 -13.80
C ASP A 36 -6.38 13.49 -13.77
N TYR A 37 -6.77 13.05 -12.58
CA TYR A 37 -7.69 11.93 -12.43
C TYR A 37 -9.11 12.27 -12.91
N PHE A 38 -9.66 13.42 -12.53
CA PHE A 38 -10.97 13.82 -13.04
C PHE A 38 -10.95 14.12 -14.54
N LYS A 39 -9.88 14.70 -15.08
CA LYS A 39 -9.71 14.85 -16.53
C LYS A 39 -9.78 13.50 -17.23
N TYR A 40 -9.02 12.50 -16.75
CA TYR A 40 -9.09 11.14 -17.27
C TYR A 40 -10.51 10.55 -17.19
N LEU A 41 -11.20 10.68 -16.05
CA LEU A 41 -12.56 10.15 -15.90
C LEU A 41 -13.60 10.83 -16.82
N ILE A 42 -13.39 12.10 -17.14
CA ILE A 42 -14.28 12.89 -18.00
C ILE A 42 -13.96 12.68 -19.47
N ASP A 43 -12.72 12.90 -19.86
CA ASP A 43 -12.32 13.07 -21.25
C ASP A 43 -11.85 11.74 -21.89
N ASP A 44 -11.24 10.81 -21.13
CA ASP A 44 -10.68 9.56 -21.68
C ASP A 44 -11.57 8.33 -21.38
N ALA A 45 -11.99 8.18 -20.12
CA ALA A 45 -12.84 7.07 -19.70
C ALA A 45 -14.32 7.33 -19.98
N GLU A 46 -14.69 8.59 -20.19
CA GLU A 46 -16.07 9.04 -20.49
C GLU A 46 -17.12 8.51 -19.49
N ILE A 47 -16.73 8.36 -18.21
CA ILE A 47 -17.65 7.91 -17.15
C ILE A 47 -18.23 9.06 -16.35
N ILE A 48 -17.70 10.28 -16.48
CA ILE A 48 -18.27 11.49 -15.89
C ILE A 48 -18.51 12.50 -17.00
N GLU A 49 -19.68 13.14 -17.00
CA GLU A 49 -20.01 14.17 -17.99
C GLU A 49 -20.20 15.55 -17.35
N ARG A 50 -20.03 16.59 -18.17
CA ARG A 50 -20.33 17.98 -17.79
C ARG A 50 -21.80 18.26 -18.12
N LYS A 51 -22.57 18.78 -17.16
CA LYS A 51 -23.98 19.13 -17.38
C LYS A 51 -24.13 20.16 -18.51
N LEU A 52 -25.03 19.90 -19.45
CA LEU A 52 -25.40 20.85 -20.51
C LEU A 52 -25.86 22.20 -19.92
N GLY A 53 -25.30 23.29 -20.43
CA GLY A 53 -25.56 24.65 -19.95
C GLY A 53 -24.91 25.03 -18.62
N ASN A 54 -24.24 24.10 -17.92
CA ASN A 54 -23.45 24.42 -16.73
C ASN A 54 -22.29 23.43 -16.53
N SER A 55 -21.15 23.73 -17.16
CA SER A 55 -19.94 22.90 -17.12
C SER A 55 -19.29 22.76 -15.74
N ARG A 56 -19.73 23.54 -14.73
CA ARG A 56 -19.29 23.40 -13.34
C ARG A 56 -19.94 22.21 -12.62
N VAL A 57 -21.10 21.75 -13.11
CA VAL A 57 -21.80 20.61 -12.55
C VAL A 57 -21.34 19.37 -13.30
N LEU A 58 -20.82 18.39 -12.56
CA LEU A 58 -20.51 17.07 -13.10
C LEU A 58 -21.65 16.10 -12.79
N LEU A 59 -21.94 15.22 -13.73
CA LEU A 59 -22.96 14.16 -13.63
C LEU A 59 -22.29 12.80 -13.90
N PRO A 60 -22.72 11.73 -13.22
CA PRO A 60 -22.24 10.38 -13.51
C PRO A 60 -22.94 9.82 -14.76
N THR A 61 -22.24 8.99 -15.54
CA THR A 61 -22.91 8.06 -16.47
C THR A 61 -23.28 6.76 -15.76
N ASP A 62 -24.03 5.87 -16.40
CA ASP A 62 -24.34 4.55 -15.83
C ASP A 62 -23.08 3.73 -15.54
N ASN A 63 -22.07 3.84 -16.41
CA ASN A 63 -20.77 3.18 -16.25
C ASN A 63 -20.04 3.67 -14.99
N PHE A 64 -20.23 4.93 -14.58
CA PHE A 64 -19.65 5.43 -13.33
C PHE A 64 -20.21 4.72 -12.10
N ILE A 65 -21.49 4.39 -12.11
CA ILE A 65 -22.13 3.77 -10.94
C ILE A 65 -21.47 2.41 -10.67
N GLN A 66 -21.37 1.59 -11.71
CA GLN A 66 -20.73 0.28 -11.63
C GLN A 66 -19.23 0.41 -11.29
N PHE A 67 -18.53 1.36 -11.91
CA PHE A 67 -17.13 1.64 -11.61
C PHE A 67 -16.92 2.00 -10.12
N TYR A 68 -17.75 2.91 -9.58
CA TYR A 68 -17.64 3.40 -8.21
C TYR A 68 -17.90 2.28 -7.20
N GLU A 69 -18.95 1.47 -7.42
CA GLU A 69 -19.27 0.33 -6.56
C GLU A 69 -18.13 -0.69 -6.49
N ASN A 70 -17.55 -1.01 -7.65
CA ASN A 70 -16.50 -2.02 -7.74
C ASN A 70 -15.12 -1.52 -7.26
N SER A 71 -14.86 -0.22 -7.31
CA SER A 71 -13.48 0.31 -7.19
C SER A 71 -13.24 1.29 -6.04
N LEU A 72 -14.30 1.90 -5.51
CA LEU A 72 -14.20 3.07 -4.61
C LEU A 72 -15.07 2.98 -3.37
N ARG A 73 -16.30 2.47 -3.49
CA ARG A 73 -17.34 2.57 -2.47
C ARG A 73 -16.91 2.02 -1.12
N GLU A 74 -16.37 0.81 -1.09
CA GLU A 74 -15.97 0.16 0.15
C GLU A 74 -14.87 0.94 0.87
N ASN A 75 -13.78 1.26 0.17
CA ASN A 75 -12.67 2.02 0.74
C ASN A 75 -13.15 3.39 1.24
N PHE A 76 -14.00 4.08 0.47
CA PHE A 76 -14.57 5.35 0.88
C PHE A 76 -15.36 5.25 2.18
N ASN A 77 -16.20 4.22 2.34
CA ASN A 77 -16.95 3.99 3.57
C ASN A 77 -16.01 3.78 4.77
N HIS A 78 -14.99 2.93 4.62
CA HIS A 78 -14.00 2.72 5.68
C HIS A 78 -13.25 4.00 6.06
N TYR A 79 -12.94 4.86 5.09
CA TYR A 79 -12.32 6.16 5.35
C TYR A 79 -13.24 7.07 6.16
N VAL A 80 -14.52 7.16 5.79
CA VAL A 80 -15.50 7.99 6.51
C VAL A 80 -15.69 7.48 7.93
N GLU A 81 -15.97 6.19 8.10
CA GLU A 81 -16.17 5.55 9.40
C GLU A 81 -14.98 5.80 10.34
N PHE A 82 -13.76 5.63 9.84
CA PHE A 82 -12.54 5.87 10.62
C PHE A 82 -12.41 7.33 11.06
N LEU A 83 -12.55 8.28 10.11
CA LEU A 83 -12.38 9.70 10.41
C LEU A 83 -13.43 10.18 11.43
N GLU A 84 -14.67 9.73 11.29
CA GLU A 84 -15.77 10.04 12.21
C GLU A 84 -15.52 9.42 13.60
N HIS A 85 -15.18 8.14 13.66
CA HIS A 85 -14.90 7.45 14.93
C HIS A 85 -13.75 8.11 15.71
N LYS A 86 -12.73 8.62 15.02
CA LYS A 86 -11.61 9.34 15.65
C LYS A 86 -11.86 10.82 15.91
N ASN A 87 -13.08 11.31 15.63
CA ASN A 87 -13.45 12.72 15.73
C ASN A 87 -12.45 13.61 14.97
N LEU A 88 -12.01 13.15 13.79
CA LEU A 88 -11.16 13.92 12.89
C LEU A 88 -12.05 14.72 11.94
N GLU A 89 -11.68 15.98 11.67
CA GLU A 89 -12.47 16.85 10.82
C GLU A 89 -12.55 16.30 9.38
N THR A 90 -13.77 15.97 8.94
CA THR A 90 -14.03 15.48 7.58
C THR A 90 -14.24 16.61 6.57
N ASP A 91 -13.96 17.87 6.90
CA ASP A 91 -14.16 19.00 5.99
C ASP A 91 -13.32 18.84 4.70
N ALA A 92 -13.96 19.01 3.53
CA ALA A 92 -13.33 18.95 2.21
C ALA A 92 -12.28 20.06 1.95
N ARG A 93 -12.14 21.01 2.88
CA ARG A 93 -11.08 22.03 2.90
C ARG A 93 -9.77 21.53 3.55
N LYS A 94 -9.80 20.40 4.27
CA LYS A 94 -8.58 19.80 4.82
C LYS A 94 -7.80 19.07 3.73
N ASN A 95 -6.48 19.20 3.79
CA ASN A 95 -5.56 18.70 2.77
C ASN A 95 -5.13 17.25 3.03
N TYR A 96 -6.06 16.38 3.41
CA TYR A 96 -5.80 14.94 3.37
C TYR A 96 -5.85 14.45 1.92
N ASN A 97 -4.96 13.52 1.57
CA ASN A 97 -5.16 12.61 0.45
C ASN A 97 -5.44 11.20 0.95
N GLU A 98 -5.85 10.32 0.04
CA GLU A 98 -6.17 8.92 0.28
C GLU A 98 -5.04 8.21 1.03
N GLU A 99 -3.78 8.45 0.66
CA GLU A 99 -2.62 7.87 1.32
C GLU A 99 -2.39 8.40 2.74
N ASP A 100 -2.82 9.63 3.05
CA ASP A 100 -2.77 10.14 4.43
C ASP A 100 -3.76 9.39 5.31
N ILE A 101 -4.99 9.20 4.85
CA ILE A 101 -6.05 8.52 5.62
C ILE A 101 -5.64 7.07 5.88
N LYS A 102 -5.16 6.38 4.85
CA LYS A 102 -4.59 5.03 4.95
C LYS A 102 -3.46 4.94 5.98
N ALA A 103 -2.51 5.88 5.96
CA ALA A 103 -1.44 5.94 6.95
C ALA A 103 -1.97 6.18 8.37
N LEU A 104 -2.96 7.06 8.55
CA LEU A 104 -3.60 7.32 9.84
C LEU A 104 -4.32 6.09 10.40
N MET A 105 -5.07 5.36 9.56
CA MET A 105 -5.72 4.10 9.93
C MET A 105 -4.70 3.05 10.38
N PHE A 106 -3.58 2.95 9.67
CA PHE A 106 -2.50 2.04 10.02
C PHE A 106 -1.84 2.41 11.36
N ILE A 107 -1.57 3.70 11.58
CA ILE A 107 -1.02 4.22 12.84
C ILE A 107 -1.96 3.87 14.00
N ASP A 108 -3.27 4.05 13.82
CA ASP A 108 -4.26 3.72 14.85
C ASP A 108 -4.24 2.24 15.25
N LYS A 109 -4.25 1.34 14.25
CA LYS A 109 -4.21 -0.11 14.48
C LYS A 109 -2.92 -0.55 15.19
N ASN A 110 -1.82 0.16 15.01
CA ASN A 110 -0.51 -0.17 15.57
C ASN A 110 -0.11 0.72 16.76
N LYS A 111 -1.02 1.55 17.28
CA LYS A 111 -0.73 2.55 18.32
C LYS A 111 0.08 1.99 19.49
N ASN A 112 -0.32 0.83 20.02
CA ASN A 112 0.32 0.20 21.17
C ASN A 112 1.77 -0.24 20.93
N GLN A 113 2.17 -0.48 19.67
CA GLN A 113 3.55 -0.80 19.29
C GLN A 113 4.35 0.47 18.97
N ILE A 114 3.68 1.50 18.44
CA ILE A 114 4.27 2.76 18.02
C ILE A 114 4.65 3.62 19.22
N VAL A 115 3.71 3.85 20.15
CA VAL A 115 3.88 4.80 21.26
C VAL A 115 5.11 4.48 22.13
N PRO A 116 5.39 3.21 22.52
CA PRO A 116 6.58 2.88 23.30
C PRO A 116 7.90 3.10 22.55
N ASN A 117 7.88 3.11 21.22
CA ASN A 117 9.05 3.15 20.35
C ASN A 117 9.08 4.43 19.49
N LEU A 118 8.46 5.51 19.96
CA LEU A 118 8.27 6.72 19.17
C LEU A 118 9.64 7.34 18.78
N THR A 119 9.76 7.78 17.53
CA THR A 119 10.98 8.43 17.00
C THR A 119 10.76 9.92 16.82
N THR A 120 11.79 10.65 16.40
CA THR A 120 11.61 12.05 15.98
C THR A 120 10.57 12.19 14.87
N ILE A 121 9.91 13.34 14.79
CA ILE A 121 8.89 13.62 13.76
C ILE A 121 9.38 13.34 12.33
N ASN A 122 10.66 13.63 12.04
CA ASN A 122 11.21 13.46 10.70
C ASN A 122 11.35 11.98 10.32
N LYS A 123 11.80 11.16 11.27
CA LYS A 123 11.94 9.72 11.07
C LYS A 123 10.59 9.04 11.00
N PHE A 124 9.69 9.39 11.91
CA PHE A 124 8.30 8.94 11.87
C PHE A 124 7.64 9.30 10.52
N SER A 125 7.78 10.55 10.08
CA SER A 125 7.25 11.00 8.78
C SER A 125 7.86 10.21 7.61
N GLY A 126 9.16 9.95 7.62
CA GLY A 126 9.83 9.18 6.57
C GLY A 126 9.33 7.73 6.46
N GLU A 127 8.92 7.15 7.57
CA GLU A 127 8.53 5.74 7.66
C GLU A 127 7.04 5.53 7.36
N PHE A 128 6.16 6.34 7.96
CA PHE A 128 4.71 6.19 7.77
C PHE A 128 4.17 6.89 6.52
N PHE A 129 4.88 7.91 6.03
CA PHE A 129 4.50 8.72 4.87
C PHE A 129 5.57 8.65 3.77
N ARG A 130 6.08 7.43 3.50
CA ARG A 130 7.08 7.14 2.46
C ARG A 130 6.72 7.78 1.12
N GLY A 131 7.74 8.28 0.42
CA GLY A 131 7.59 8.99 -0.86
C GLY A 131 7.14 10.45 -0.74
N LYS A 132 6.78 10.93 0.47
CA LYS A 132 6.40 12.34 0.70
C LYS A 132 7.49 13.18 1.36
N GLY A 133 8.60 12.55 1.75
CA GLY A 133 9.77 13.17 2.38
C GLY A 133 9.70 13.21 3.90
N SER A 134 10.87 13.26 4.55
CA SER A 134 10.99 13.25 6.02
C SER A 134 10.39 14.48 6.69
N LYS A 135 10.26 15.61 5.97
CA LYS A 135 9.64 16.84 6.50
C LYS A 135 8.13 16.93 6.23
N TYR A 136 7.52 15.88 5.69
CA TYR A 136 6.12 15.91 5.26
C TYR A 136 5.15 16.31 6.38
N LEU A 137 5.22 15.62 7.53
CA LEU A 137 4.34 15.90 8.66
C LEU A 137 4.53 17.32 9.22
N ALA A 138 5.77 17.79 9.32
CA ALA A 138 6.07 19.14 9.78
C ALA A 138 5.43 20.22 8.88
N ASN A 139 5.34 19.94 7.57
CA ASN A 139 4.74 20.84 6.59
C ASN A 139 3.23 20.62 6.38
N LYS A 140 2.61 19.68 7.11
CA LYS A 140 1.18 19.32 6.99
C LYS A 140 0.50 19.33 8.36
N PRO A 141 0.18 20.52 8.90
CA PRO A 141 -0.37 20.66 10.26
C PRO A 141 -1.65 19.84 10.51
N SER A 142 -2.53 19.70 9.50
CA SER A 142 -3.75 18.90 9.64
C SER A 142 -3.48 17.39 9.78
N VAL A 143 -2.46 16.88 9.09
CA VAL A 143 -2.05 15.48 9.18
C VAL A 143 -1.32 15.25 10.50
N LEU A 144 -0.40 16.15 10.87
CA LEU A 144 0.29 16.11 12.16
C LEU A 144 -0.69 16.10 13.33
N TYR A 145 -1.67 17.00 13.33
CA TYR A 145 -2.70 17.05 14.37
C TYR A 145 -3.46 15.72 14.49
N ALA A 146 -3.82 15.10 13.36
CA ALA A 146 -4.49 13.80 13.36
C ALA A 146 -3.59 12.70 13.93
N VAL A 147 -2.30 12.69 13.59
CA VAL A 147 -1.33 11.72 14.13
C VAL A 147 -1.21 11.87 15.65
N LEU A 148 -1.01 13.09 16.17
CA LEU A 148 -0.90 13.37 17.60
C LEU A 148 -2.16 12.91 18.35
N ARG A 149 -3.34 13.19 17.78
CA ARG A 149 -4.64 12.77 18.32
C ARG A 149 -4.81 11.26 18.37
N ILE A 150 -4.45 10.55 17.30
CA ILE A 150 -4.55 9.08 17.24
C ILE A 150 -3.58 8.43 18.23
N LEU A 151 -2.35 8.93 18.30
CA LEU A 151 -1.33 8.42 19.21
C LEU A 151 -1.55 8.84 20.67
N GLU A 152 -2.43 9.80 20.92
CA GLU A 152 -2.68 10.41 22.24
C GLU A 152 -1.40 10.95 22.89
N ILE A 153 -0.59 11.64 22.07
CA ILE A 153 0.64 12.31 22.49
C ILE A 153 0.53 13.81 22.23
N ASN A 154 1.25 14.61 23.02
CA ASN A 154 1.31 16.06 22.82
C ASN A 154 2.35 16.46 21.77
N ASP A 155 3.48 15.76 21.72
CA ASP A 155 4.56 16.03 20.78
C ASP A 155 5.44 14.78 20.55
N PHE A 156 6.26 14.81 19.50
CA PHE A 156 7.27 13.80 19.22
C PHE A 156 8.54 14.01 20.07
N PRO A 157 9.31 12.95 20.35
CA PRO A 157 10.62 13.05 21.00
C PRO A 157 11.58 13.96 20.23
N ALA A 158 12.39 14.72 20.96
CA ALA A 158 13.45 15.57 20.39
C ALA A 158 14.62 14.76 19.81
N SER A 159 14.82 13.54 20.31
CA SER A 159 15.88 12.62 19.86
C SER A 159 15.34 11.20 19.74
N ASP A 160 15.92 10.44 18.82
CA ASP A 160 15.61 9.04 18.59
C ASP A 160 16.03 8.15 19.79
N PRO A 161 15.20 7.17 20.24
CA PRO A 161 15.61 6.17 21.21
C PRO A 161 16.80 5.31 20.73
N LYS A 162 17.58 4.74 21.66
CA LYS A 162 18.80 3.97 21.34
C LYS A 162 18.55 2.63 20.65
N GLU A 163 17.39 2.03 20.86
CA GLU A 163 16.98 0.78 20.24
C GLU A 163 15.78 1.03 19.33
N HIS A 164 15.87 0.57 18.08
CA HIS A 164 14.87 0.80 17.06
C HIS A 164 14.54 -0.48 16.32
N GLN A 165 13.44 -1.12 16.71
CA GLN A 165 12.82 -2.15 15.88
C GLN A 165 11.30 -2.05 16.04
N TRP A 166 10.66 -1.28 15.17
CA TRP A 166 9.22 -1.40 15.01
C TRP A 166 8.92 -2.73 14.33
N ARG A 167 8.19 -3.60 15.01
CA ARG A 167 7.50 -4.71 14.39
C ARG A 167 6.09 -4.24 14.09
N PHE A 168 5.78 -3.93 12.84
CA PHE A 168 4.41 -3.57 12.50
C PHE A 168 3.61 -4.79 12.05
N VAL A 169 2.45 -4.94 12.66
CA VAL A 169 1.59 -6.10 12.47
C VAL A 169 0.15 -5.64 12.42
N VAL A 170 -0.54 -5.94 11.33
CA VAL A 170 -2.01 -5.89 11.31
C VAL A 170 -2.51 -7.25 11.75
N ASP A 171 -3.00 -7.31 12.98
CA ASP A 171 -3.58 -8.50 13.58
C ASP A 171 -5.00 -8.77 13.06
N CYS A 172 -5.38 -10.04 13.05
CA CYS A 172 -6.71 -10.51 12.71
C CYS A 172 -7.09 -11.65 13.69
N PRO A 173 -8.31 -11.68 14.25
CA PRO A 173 -8.78 -12.83 15.01
C PRO A 173 -8.78 -14.10 14.14
N ASN A 174 -8.09 -15.16 14.59
CA ASN A 174 -8.00 -16.45 13.91
C ASN A 174 -7.52 -16.39 12.44
N PRO A 175 -6.29 -15.91 12.17
CA PRO A 175 -5.83 -15.78 10.81
C PRO A 175 -5.54 -17.14 10.19
N LYS A 176 -5.94 -17.30 8.92
CA LYS A 176 -5.70 -18.45 8.05
C LYS A 176 -4.28 -18.47 7.49
N ALA A 177 -3.65 -17.30 7.36
CA ALA A 177 -2.30 -17.14 6.83
C ALA A 177 -1.61 -15.89 7.38
N VAL A 178 -0.28 -15.84 7.26
CA VAL A 178 0.53 -14.64 7.54
C VAL A 178 1.23 -14.21 6.25
N VAL A 179 1.12 -12.92 5.91
CA VAL A 179 1.82 -12.32 4.78
C VAL A 179 2.88 -11.36 5.29
N LEU A 180 4.13 -11.62 4.94
CA LEU A 180 5.26 -10.76 5.18
C LEU A 180 5.36 -9.79 4.00
N CYS A 181 5.18 -8.50 4.24
CA CYS A 181 5.23 -7.45 3.23
C CYS A 181 6.54 -6.67 3.36
N GLU A 182 7.18 -6.40 2.21
CA GLU A 182 8.34 -5.54 2.12
C GLU A 182 7.97 -4.08 2.40
N ASN A 183 6.81 -3.63 1.91
CA ASN A 183 6.27 -2.30 2.16
C ASN A 183 5.06 -2.29 3.12
N LEU A 184 4.83 -1.15 3.74
CA LEU A 184 3.67 -0.86 4.59
C LEU A 184 2.36 -0.74 3.81
N ASN A 185 2.38 -0.65 2.48
CA ASN A 185 1.19 -0.27 1.71
C ASN A 185 0.04 -1.26 1.87
N PHE A 186 0.29 -2.57 1.87
CA PHE A 186 -0.77 -3.55 2.16
C PHE A 186 -1.27 -3.48 3.59
N LEU A 187 -0.38 -3.17 4.55
CA LEU A 187 -0.77 -3.03 5.95
C LEU A 187 -1.68 -1.82 6.19
N LYS A 188 -1.68 -0.82 5.30
CA LYS A 188 -2.55 0.34 5.42
C LYS A 188 -4.02 0.08 5.06
N LEU A 189 -4.37 -1.14 4.66
CA LEU A 189 -5.73 -1.55 4.34
C LEU A 189 -6.21 -2.61 5.35
N PRO A 190 -6.37 -2.26 6.65
CA PRO A 190 -6.60 -3.24 7.71
C PRO A 190 -7.88 -4.08 7.53
N TRP A 191 -8.90 -3.58 6.84
CA TRP A 191 -10.12 -4.34 6.55
C TRP A 191 -9.88 -5.52 5.60
N ILE A 192 -8.83 -5.45 4.76
CA ILE A 192 -8.41 -6.57 3.92
C ILE A 192 -7.91 -7.72 4.80
N ALA A 193 -7.12 -7.40 5.84
CA ALA A 193 -6.65 -8.39 6.81
C ALA A 193 -7.83 -9.10 7.51
N GLU A 194 -8.83 -8.32 7.94
CA GLU A 194 -10.02 -8.84 8.61
C GLU A 194 -10.89 -9.69 7.67
N ARG A 195 -11.24 -9.18 6.48
CA ARG A 195 -12.13 -9.86 5.53
C ARG A 195 -11.59 -11.21 5.06
N TYR A 196 -10.30 -11.28 4.78
CA TYR A 196 -9.66 -12.50 4.25
C TYR A 196 -9.04 -13.36 5.35
N SER A 197 -9.20 -12.95 6.61
CA SER A 197 -8.64 -13.62 7.78
C SER A 197 -7.13 -13.84 7.62
N ILE A 198 -6.40 -12.79 7.27
CA ILE A 198 -4.94 -12.84 7.12
C ILE A 198 -4.27 -11.89 8.11
N LYS A 199 -3.07 -12.24 8.54
CA LYS A 199 -2.21 -11.38 9.36
C LYS A 199 -1.14 -10.75 8.46
N LEU A 200 -0.97 -9.43 8.51
CA LEU A 200 -0.01 -8.73 7.64
C LEU A 200 1.16 -8.18 8.45
N TRP A 201 2.39 -8.53 8.07
CA TRP A 201 3.61 -8.19 8.78
C TRP A 201 4.53 -7.37 7.93
N TYR A 202 4.96 -6.24 8.47
CA TYR A 202 6.01 -5.47 7.85
C TYR A 202 7.35 -6.05 8.24
N VAL A 203 8.11 -6.55 7.25
CA VAL A 203 9.46 -7.08 7.47
C VAL A 203 10.57 -6.19 6.93
N GLY A 204 10.21 -5.20 6.12
CA GLY A 204 11.04 -4.06 5.74
C GLY A 204 12.39 -4.43 5.13
N GLY A 205 12.44 -4.50 3.80
CA GLY A 205 13.67 -4.65 3.03
C GLY A 205 14.69 -5.62 3.66
N ASN A 206 15.90 -5.13 3.92
CA ASN A 206 17.00 -5.94 4.46
C ASN A 206 16.85 -6.36 5.94
N ASN A 207 15.84 -5.88 6.68
CA ASN A 207 15.71 -6.10 8.13
C ASN A 207 15.06 -7.45 8.47
N ILE A 208 15.69 -8.54 8.03
CA ILE A 208 15.23 -9.91 8.30
C ILE A 208 15.49 -10.37 9.76
N ALA A 209 15.99 -9.50 10.63
CA ALA A 209 16.19 -9.81 12.05
C ALA A 209 14.86 -9.98 12.78
N ILE A 210 13.81 -9.27 12.32
CA ILE A 210 12.45 -9.38 12.85
C ILE A 210 11.89 -10.81 12.75
N ILE A 211 12.40 -11.61 11.80
CA ILE A 211 12.01 -13.01 11.62
C ILE A 211 12.37 -13.86 12.85
N ASP A 212 13.41 -13.48 13.60
CA ASP A 212 13.81 -14.19 14.83
C ASP A 212 12.81 -13.99 15.96
N GLN A 213 12.06 -12.89 15.95
CA GLN A 213 11.09 -12.54 16.98
C GLN A 213 9.70 -13.15 16.74
N ILE A 214 9.55 -13.91 15.65
CA ILE A 214 8.30 -14.59 15.34
C ILE A 214 8.14 -15.79 16.29
N ASP A 215 7.04 -15.82 17.03
CA ASP A 215 6.69 -16.93 17.91
C ASP A 215 6.35 -18.22 17.12
N GLN A 216 6.35 -19.36 17.82
CA GLN A 216 6.06 -20.65 17.20
C GLN A 216 4.57 -20.85 16.87
N GLU A 217 3.65 -20.10 17.49
CA GLU A 217 2.22 -20.21 17.21
C GLU A 217 1.90 -19.68 15.81
N GLU A 218 2.54 -18.58 15.41
CA GLU A 218 2.42 -18.01 14.07
C GLU A 218 2.97 -18.97 13.00
N PHE A 219 3.95 -19.80 13.36
CA PHE A 219 4.50 -20.81 12.45
C PHE A 219 3.56 -21.98 12.20
N LYS A 220 2.43 -22.10 12.90
CA LYS A 220 1.39 -23.09 12.57
C LYS A 220 0.63 -22.74 11.27
N ARG A 221 0.74 -21.49 10.81
CA ARG A 221 -0.01 -20.98 9.64
C ARG A 221 0.87 -20.94 8.38
N PRO A 222 0.28 -21.04 7.17
CA PRO A 222 0.99 -20.72 5.93
C PRO A 222 1.63 -19.33 5.99
N LEU A 223 2.87 -19.22 5.50
CA LEU A 223 3.60 -17.96 5.39
C LEU A 223 3.76 -17.61 3.92
N PHE A 224 3.49 -16.35 3.60
CA PHE A 224 3.67 -15.77 2.28
C PHE A 224 4.58 -14.55 2.34
N TYR A 225 5.35 -14.29 1.29
CA TYR A 225 6.16 -13.08 1.15
C TYR A 225 5.67 -12.25 -0.03
N SER A 226 5.42 -10.98 0.21
CA SER A 226 5.03 -9.96 -0.76
C SER A 226 6.14 -8.95 -0.89
N ALA A 227 6.61 -8.72 -2.12
CA ALA A 227 7.77 -7.86 -2.39
C ALA A 227 7.77 -7.34 -3.82
N ASP A 228 8.67 -6.39 -4.07
CA ASP A 228 9.05 -5.98 -5.41
C ASP A 228 9.68 -7.17 -6.14
N TRP A 229 9.22 -7.43 -7.37
CA TRP A 229 9.81 -8.41 -8.27
C TRP A 229 10.99 -7.76 -9.02
N ASP A 230 11.99 -7.37 -8.24
CA ASP A 230 13.30 -6.89 -8.67
C ASP A 230 14.43 -7.74 -8.04
N LEU A 231 15.70 -7.45 -8.35
CA LEU A 231 16.79 -8.25 -7.81
C LEU A 231 16.91 -8.21 -6.27
N ALA A 232 16.62 -7.06 -5.65
CA ALA A 232 16.77 -6.83 -4.23
C ALA A 232 15.65 -7.53 -3.45
N GLY A 233 14.40 -7.35 -3.86
CA GLY A 233 13.24 -8.03 -3.27
C GLY A 233 13.36 -9.55 -3.34
N LEU A 234 13.80 -10.09 -4.48
CA LEU A 234 14.03 -11.52 -4.66
C LEU A 234 15.20 -12.04 -3.81
N LYS A 235 16.29 -11.28 -3.67
CA LYS A 235 17.40 -11.63 -2.76
C LYS A 235 16.95 -11.64 -1.30
N ILE A 236 16.07 -10.72 -0.89
CA ILE A 236 15.49 -10.69 0.45
C ILE A 236 14.61 -11.92 0.68
N TYR A 237 13.74 -12.26 -0.28
CA TYR A 237 12.93 -13.48 -0.23
C TYR A 237 13.79 -14.72 -0.01
N SER A 238 14.84 -14.93 -0.84
CA SER A 238 15.79 -16.04 -0.67
C SER A 238 16.34 -16.09 0.75
N ARG A 239 16.82 -14.96 1.29
CA ARG A 239 17.36 -14.90 2.66
C ARG A 239 16.32 -15.25 3.72
N ILE A 240 15.08 -14.78 3.58
CA ILE A 240 13.98 -15.13 4.49
C ILE A 240 13.68 -16.63 4.41
N LYS A 241 13.61 -17.19 3.20
CA LYS A 241 13.37 -18.62 2.95
C LYS A 241 14.40 -19.49 3.64
N HIS A 242 15.69 -19.20 3.44
CA HIS A 242 16.78 -19.94 4.10
C HIS A 242 16.74 -19.80 5.62
N LYS A 243 16.43 -18.61 6.13
CA LYS A 243 16.33 -18.36 7.57
C LYS A 243 15.17 -19.12 8.23
N LEU A 244 14.01 -19.19 7.57
CA LEU A 244 12.86 -19.95 8.04
C LEU A 244 13.07 -21.47 7.92
N ALA A 245 13.81 -21.93 6.90
CA ALA A 245 14.17 -23.33 6.74
C ALA A 245 14.94 -23.87 7.96
N ASN A 246 15.83 -23.07 8.56
CA ASN A 246 16.52 -23.42 9.82
C ASN A 246 15.57 -23.66 11.01
N ARG A 247 14.33 -23.17 10.92
CA ARG A 247 13.26 -23.35 11.91
C ARG A 247 12.19 -24.33 11.42
N ASN A 248 12.51 -25.18 10.43
CA ASN A 248 11.61 -26.14 9.78
C ASN A 248 10.34 -25.49 9.22
N LYS A 249 10.44 -24.26 8.71
CA LYS A 249 9.31 -23.52 8.17
C LYS A 249 9.55 -23.10 6.73
N ASN A 250 8.57 -23.37 5.88
CA ASN A 250 8.54 -22.90 4.51
C ASN A 250 7.74 -21.60 4.38
N ILE A 251 8.12 -20.81 3.39
CA ILE A 251 7.45 -19.59 2.95
C ILE A 251 7.29 -19.64 1.43
N ALA A 252 6.18 -19.13 0.91
CA ALA A 252 5.93 -18.99 -0.52
C ALA A 252 6.04 -17.53 -0.95
N LEU A 253 6.59 -17.28 -2.13
CA LEU A 253 6.59 -15.95 -2.75
C LEU A 253 5.21 -15.69 -3.38
N LEU A 254 4.62 -14.53 -3.14
CA LEU A 254 3.39 -14.15 -3.82
C LEU A 254 3.68 -13.78 -5.27
N PHE A 255 3.03 -14.50 -6.17
CA PHE A 255 3.13 -14.29 -7.60
C PHE A 255 2.35 -13.03 -8.04
N PRO A 256 2.88 -12.17 -8.92
CA PRO A 256 2.26 -10.89 -9.22
C PRO A 256 0.91 -11.08 -9.91
N SER A 257 -0.11 -10.42 -9.37
CA SER A 257 -1.45 -10.35 -9.95
C SER A 257 -1.51 -9.51 -11.24
N ASN A 258 -0.52 -8.65 -11.49
CA ASN A 258 -0.53 -7.70 -12.62
C ASN A 258 0.75 -7.77 -13.46
N LEU A 259 0.85 -8.79 -14.31
CA LEU A 259 2.02 -9.03 -15.16
C LEU A 259 2.22 -8.01 -16.28
N ASN A 260 1.20 -7.23 -16.60
CA ASN A 260 1.29 -6.16 -17.60
C ASN A 260 1.97 -4.90 -17.03
N ASN A 261 2.08 -4.80 -15.70
CA ASN A 261 2.58 -3.62 -15.01
C ASN A 261 4.11 -3.59 -14.84
N ARG A 262 4.84 -3.99 -15.88
CA ARG A 262 6.30 -4.05 -15.84
C ARG A 262 6.88 -2.66 -16.03
N LEU A 263 7.86 -2.33 -15.20
CA LEU A 263 8.59 -1.07 -15.24
C LEU A 263 10.01 -1.33 -15.69
N PRO A 264 10.63 -0.42 -16.47
CA PRO A 264 12.03 -0.55 -16.79
C PRO A 264 12.87 -0.28 -15.52
N VAL A 265 14.01 -0.95 -15.38
CA VAL A 265 14.93 -0.78 -14.23
C VAL A 265 15.47 0.65 -14.09
N ASN A 266 15.44 1.47 -15.14
CA ASN A 266 15.82 2.89 -15.06
C ASN A 266 14.67 3.82 -14.64
N SER A 267 13.56 3.28 -14.15
CA SER A 267 12.44 4.09 -13.64
C SER A 267 12.88 4.99 -12.48
N PRO A 268 12.33 6.22 -12.35
CA PRO A 268 12.65 7.10 -11.24
C PRO A 268 12.44 6.44 -9.88
N TYR A 269 13.33 6.72 -8.93
CA TYR A 269 13.28 6.20 -7.54
C TYR A 269 13.46 4.69 -7.39
N HIS A 270 13.87 3.98 -8.45
CA HIS A 270 14.27 2.58 -8.39
C HIS A 270 15.80 2.44 -8.49
N ASN A 271 16.40 1.65 -7.61
CA ASN A 271 17.86 1.49 -7.52
C ASN A 271 18.34 0.04 -7.71
N SER A 272 17.42 -0.93 -7.73
CA SER A 272 17.74 -2.33 -7.95
C SER A 272 18.11 -2.55 -9.42
N LYS A 273 19.15 -3.33 -9.71
CA LYS A 273 19.59 -3.59 -11.09
C LYS A 273 19.90 -5.07 -11.24
N TRP A 274 19.49 -5.66 -12.35
CA TRP A 274 19.86 -7.03 -12.71
C TRP A 274 21.37 -7.13 -12.95
N GLU A 275 21.95 -8.28 -12.61
CA GLU A 275 23.38 -8.56 -12.74
C GLU A 275 23.63 -9.47 -13.94
N PHE A 276 23.71 -8.89 -15.14
CA PHE A 276 23.83 -9.64 -16.41
C PHE A 276 25.12 -10.48 -16.55
N THR A 277 26.13 -10.22 -15.72
CA THR A 277 27.38 -11.01 -15.72
C THR A 277 27.27 -12.31 -14.94
N LYS A 278 26.18 -12.52 -14.20
CA LYS A 278 25.92 -13.73 -13.41
C LYS A 278 24.74 -14.47 -13.98
N GLU A 279 24.84 -15.81 -13.97
CA GLU A 279 23.69 -16.66 -14.26
C GLU A 279 22.53 -16.30 -13.33
N PHE A 280 21.35 -16.10 -13.90
CA PHE A 280 20.12 -15.74 -13.18
C PHE A 280 20.30 -14.54 -12.23
N SER A 281 21.14 -13.58 -12.61
CA SER A 281 21.52 -12.40 -11.80
C SER A 281 22.09 -12.74 -10.40
N GLY A 282 22.63 -13.95 -10.23
CA GLY A 282 23.16 -14.43 -8.95
C GLY A 282 22.09 -14.87 -7.96
N LEU A 283 20.84 -15.07 -8.39
CA LEU A 283 19.80 -15.73 -7.60
C LEU A 283 19.96 -17.27 -7.67
N PHE A 284 19.50 -17.98 -6.64
CA PHE A 284 19.50 -19.44 -6.64
C PHE A 284 18.20 -19.98 -7.21
N HIS A 285 18.25 -20.74 -8.32
CA HIS A 285 17.06 -21.33 -8.93
C HIS A 285 16.23 -22.19 -7.96
N THR A 286 16.88 -22.88 -7.01
CA THR A 286 16.21 -23.72 -5.99
C THR A 286 15.33 -22.93 -5.01
N ASP A 287 15.49 -21.61 -4.95
CA ASP A 287 14.67 -20.77 -4.09
C ASP A 287 13.29 -20.51 -4.71
N PHE A 288 13.10 -20.81 -6.00
CA PHE A 288 11.91 -20.46 -6.77
C PHE A 288 11.28 -21.69 -7.44
N ASN A 289 9.98 -21.64 -7.69
CA ASN A 289 9.27 -22.63 -8.49
C ASN A 289 9.38 -22.33 -9.99
N ILE A 290 8.92 -23.25 -10.85
CA ILE A 290 9.07 -23.14 -12.32
C ILE A 290 8.42 -21.87 -12.89
N GLN A 291 7.23 -21.49 -12.41
CA GLN A 291 6.53 -20.29 -12.87
C GLN A 291 7.25 -19.01 -12.44
N GLU A 292 7.74 -18.98 -11.20
CA GLU A 292 8.55 -17.88 -10.67
C GLU A 292 9.86 -17.73 -11.46
N ILE A 293 10.58 -18.84 -11.72
CA ILE A 293 11.81 -18.84 -12.51
C ILE A 293 11.56 -18.27 -13.91
N SER A 294 10.50 -18.72 -14.59
CA SER A 294 10.14 -18.23 -15.92
C SER A 294 9.91 -16.72 -15.92
N LEU A 295 9.17 -16.20 -14.94
CA LEU A 295 8.90 -14.76 -14.84
C LEU A 295 10.17 -13.98 -14.51
N ILE A 296 11.02 -14.47 -13.61
CA ILE A 296 12.28 -13.79 -13.26
C ILE A 296 13.21 -13.73 -14.48
N GLN A 297 13.31 -14.81 -15.26
CA GLN A 297 14.09 -14.82 -16.51
C GLN A 297 13.54 -13.81 -17.52
N ASP A 298 12.22 -13.74 -17.69
CA ASP A 298 11.59 -12.74 -18.55
C ASP A 298 11.90 -11.30 -18.09
N LEU A 299 11.84 -11.03 -16.78
CA LEU A 299 12.13 -9.71 -16.22
C LEU A 299 13.61 -9.33 -16.40
N ILE A 300 14.54 -10.26 -16.18
CA ILE A 300 15.98 -10.06 -16.42
C ILE A 300 16.20 -9.76 -17.91
N ASN A 301 15.70 -10.60 -18.81
CA ASN A 301 15.92 -10.48 -20.25
C ASN A 301 15.40 -9.14 -20.82
N ASN A 302 14.29 -8.64 -20.29
CA ASN A 302 13.71 -7.37 -20.70
C ASN A 302 14.22 -6.18 -19.88
N ASN A 303 15.12 -6.39 -18.91
CA ASN A 303 15.61 -5.38 -17.97
C ASN A 303 14.47 -4.62 -17.26
N GLN A 304 13.50 -5.38 -16.75
CA GLN A 304 12.25 -4.91 -16.18
C GLN A 304 12.06 -5.42 -14.75
N TRP A 305 11.13 -4.81 -14.01
CA TRP A 305 10.71 -5.22 -12.68
C TRP A 305 9.20 -4.98 -12.49
N ILE A 306 8.62 -5.53 -11.42
CA ILE A 306 7.22 -5.28 -11.05
C ILE A 306 7.18 -4.79 -9.60
N GLU A 307 6.54 -3.64 -9.39
CA GLU A 307 6.39 -3.00 -8.08
C GLU A 307 5.31 -3.70 -7.24
N GLU A 308 5.58 -3.92 -5.96
CA GLU A 308 4.68 -4.54 -4.96
C GLU A 308 3.34 -3.81 -4.95
N GLU A 309 3.35 -2.48 -4.90
CA GLU A 309 2.17 -1.61 -4.85
C GLU A 309 1.25 -1.73 -6.06
N SER A 310 1.77 -2.23 -7.18
CA SER A 310 0.98 -2.38 -8.39
C SER A 310 0.11 -3.64 -8.42
N ASN A 311 0.25 -4.48 -7.39
CA ASN A 311 -0.47 -5.73 -7.25
C ASN A 311 -1.67 -5.62 -6.33
N ASP A 312 -2.63 -6.50 -6.58
CA ASP A 312 -3.78 -6.76 -5.73
C ASP A 312 -3.45 -7.97 -4.83
N LEU A 313 -3.21 -7.70 -3.55
CA LEU A 313 -2.85 -8.71 -2.56
C LEU A 313 -3.84 -9.88 -2.53
N ILE A 314 -5.13 -9.62 -2.74
CA ILE A 314 -6.16 -10.65 -2.67
C ILE A 314 -6.11 -11.56 -3.88
N LYS A 315 -5.90 -11.00 -5.08
CA LYS A 315 -5.70 -11.83 -6.28
C LYS A 315 -4.43 -12.69 -6.20
N MET A 316 -3.39 -12.19 -5.52
CA MET A 316 -2.18 -12.98 -5.27
C MET A 316 -2.47 -14.12 -4.30
N LEU A 317 -3.23 -13.86 -3.23
CA LEU A 317 -3.57 -14.86 -2.22
C LEU A 317 -4.62 -15.87 -2.67
N SER A 318 -5.58 -15.52 -3.53
CA SER A 318 -6.66 -16.41 -3.98
C SER A 318 -6.16 -17.65 -4.73
N GLN A 319 -4.88 -17.70 -5.10
CA GLN A 319 -4.23 -18.91 -5.62
C GLN A 319 -3.98 -19.96 -4.52
N TRP A 320 -4.17 -19.59 -3.25
CA TRP A 320 -3.75 -20.35 -2.07
C TRP A 320 -4.83 -20.50 -0.98
N ILE A 321 -5.86 -19.64 -0.98
CA ILE A 321 -6.98 -19.62 -0.01
C ILE A 321 -8.33 -19.85 -0.69
#